data_AF-A0A7C2BEW8-F1
#
_entry.id   AF-A0A7C2BEW8-F1
#
_cell.length_a   1.000
_cell.length_b   1.000
_cell.length_c   1.000
_cell.angle_alpha   90.00
_cell.angle_beta   90.00
_cell.angle_gamma   90.00
#
_symmetry.space_group_name_H-M   'P 1'
#
loop_
_entity.id
_entity.type
_entity.pdbx_description
1 polymer ?
#
loop_
_entity_poly.entity_id
_entity_poly.type
_entity_poly.pdbx_seq_one_letter_code
_entity_poly.pdbx_strand_id
1 'polypeptide(L)'
;MCTSDLTPLVSSGLGACLSSLEEFLGRTSCRVYIGTSGWDYDDWVGPFYDTDRSMFSHYARIFNTAEVNSSFYALMNERFFESLARAAPPNFIFSVKMYRGITHKKLLNPKHAEAEMEAYFKSIQPLARHGKLGAVLIQMPPRAKKEIPWFADFLDSLPKGFRYAVEFREPSWLSEESFKELEDRGIAYVIVDEPLLSPLVKVTSDLAYVRWHGRGERPWYYYHYTLEELREWAERLKEVLDEATMLLGYFNNHFRGFAPHNALQMLVLLGLASAKQREALANVERRLSSMPRVGANALQALSEGEVGEVLKVLAGERRFQRALEISDSDVSYQVGDRGVSAKVKAYRAEIDKVEKRIFHDCEDWRKLAESRRFCKHLVKLFLALPREIAVDLLSEIVSNLEDWSFEG
;
A
#
# COMPACT_ATOMS: atom_id res chain seq x y z
N MET A 1 -3.59 26.70 -5.06
CA MET A 1 -2.59 26.91 -6.13
C MET A 1 -1.28 26.32 -5.63
N CYS A 2 -0.97 25.09 -6.04
CA CYS A 2 0.29 24.41 -5.71
C CYS A 2 0.78 23.83 -7.03
N THR A 3 1.75 24.49 -7.65
CA THR A 3 2.40 24.05 -8.89
C THR A 3 3.45 23.03 -8.51
N SER A 4 3.10 21.74 -8.52
CA SER A 4 4.09 20.67 -8.45
C SER A 4 4.79 20.57 -9.81
N ASP A 5 6.03 21.05 -9.85
CA ASP A 5 6.91 20.93 -11.01
C ASP A 5 7.19 19.45 -11.31
N LEU A 6 6.50 18.91 -12.31
CA LEU A 6 6.77 17.62 -12.93
C LEU A 6 7.99 17.74 -13.86
N THR A 7 9.15 18.09 -13.31
CA THR A 7 10.41 18.08 -14.08
C THR A 7 10.86 16.63 -14.23
N PRO A 8 11.05 16.09 -15.45
CA PRO A 8 11.55 14.74 -15.63
C PRO A 8 12.94 14.62 -15.00
N LEU A 9 13.11 13.68 -14.07
CA LEU A 9 14.39 13.40 -13.41
C LEU A 9 15.51 13.14 -14.44
N VAL A 10 15.14 12.60 -15.61
CA VAL A 10 16.08 12.25 -16.68
C VAL A 10 16.75 13.47 -17.33
N SER A 11 16.25 14.70 -17.13
CA SER A 11 16.71 15.89 -17.86
C SER A 11 17.22 17.08 -17.02
N SER A 12 17.32 16.99 -15.69
CA SER A 12 17.78 18.13 -14.88
C SER A 12 18.75 17.76 -13.75
N GLY A 13 19.99 18.25 -13.84
CA GLY A 13 20.82 18.61 -12.67
C GLY A 13 21.26 17.53 -11.68
N LEU A 14 21.12 16.24 -12.00
CA LEU A 14 21.46 15.12 -11.10
C LEU A 14 22.98 14.89 -10.87
N GLY A 15 23.86 15.53 -11.65
CA GLY A 15 25.28 15.15 -11.76
C GLY A 15 26.09 15.24 -10.47
N ALA A 16 25.85 16.25 -9.61
CA ALA A 16 26.68 16.48 -8.42
C ALA A 16 26.21 15.72 -7.16
N CYS A 17 24.91 15.39 -7.07
CA CYS A 17 24.36 14.60 -5.96
C CYS A 17 24.52 13.09 -6.21
N LEU A 18 24.41 12.66 -7.48
CA LEU A 18 24.68 11.27 -7.85
C LEU A 18 26.15 10.88 -7.66
N SER A 19 27.12 11.77 -7.94
CA SER A 19 28.54 11.44 -7.82
C SER A 19 28.97 11.10 -6.38
N SER A 20 28.43 11.79 -5.37
CA SER A 20 28.74 11.50 -3.96
C SER A 20 28.02 10.25 -3.44
N LEU A 21 26.83 9.96 -3.97
CA LEU A 21 26.05 8.75 -3.65
C LEU A 21 26.60 7.48 -4.32
N GLU A 22 27.05 7.57 -5.57
CA GLU A 22 27.71 6.47 -6.28
C GLU A 22 29.06 6.12 -5.61
N GLU A 23 29.82 7.13 -5.17
CA GLU A 23 31.05 6.92 -4.41
C GLU A 23 30.79 6.31 -3.02
N PHE A 24 29.68 6.69 -2.36
CA PHE A 24 29.24 6.11 -1.09
C PHE A 24 28.80 4.65 -1.24
N LEU A 25 28.00 4.33 -2.26
CA LEU A 25 27.49 2.98 -2.51
C LEU A 25 28.55 2.02 -3.04
N GLY A 26 29.59 2.54 -3.71
CA GLY A 26 30.79 1.76 -4.01
C GLY A 26 31.56 1.32 -2.75
N ARG A 27 31.27 1.90 -1.57
CA ARG A 27 31.93 1.61 -0.29
C ARG A 27 31.08 0.81 0.70
N THR A 28 29.75 0.87 0.61
CA THR A 28 28.88 0.05 1.48
C THR A 28 28.66 -1.36 0.91
N SER A 29 28.64 -2.36 1.79
CA SER A 29 28.34 -3.76 1.46
C SER A 29 26.87 -4.12 1.65
N CYS A 30 26.02 -3.14 2.01
CA CYS A 30 24.61 -3.36 2.31
C CYS A 30 23.82 -3.77 1.06
N ARG A 31 23.11 -4.89 1.15
CA ARG A 31 22.23 -5.37 0.07
C ARG A 31 20.88 -4.68 0.14
N VAL A 32 20.54 -3.90 -0.88
CA VAL A 32 19.33 -3.07 -0.90
C VAL A 32 18.24 -3.69 -1.76
N TYR A 33 17.05 -3.81 -1.18
CA TYR A 33 15.84 -4.25 -1.86
C TYR A 33 14.73 -3.24 -1.61
N ILE A 34 14.37 -2.48 -2.64
CA ILE A 34 13.27 -1.52 -2.59
C ILE A 34 12.18 -1.96 -3.57
N GLY A 35 10.95 -2.01 -3.07
CA GLY A 35 9.77 -2.34 -3.85
C GLY A 35 8.52 -1.80 -3.20
N THR A 36 7.42 -2.52 -3.36
CA THR A 36 6.10 -2.10 -2.87
C THR A 36 5.47 -3.12 -1.94
N SER A 37 4.57 -2.62 -1.11
CA SER A 37 3.62 -3.39 -0.34
C SER A 37 2.50 -3.88 -1.25
N GLY A 38 2.57 -5.14 -1.70
CA GLY A 38 1.70 -5.72 -2.73
C GLY A 38 2.14 -5.39 -4.16
N TRP A 39 1.52 -6.05 -5.14
CA TRP A 39 1.85 -5.88 -6.57
C TRP A 39 0.64 -5.96 -7.52
N ASP A 40 -0.54 -6.39 -7.06
CA ASP A 40 -1.68 -6.74 -7.92
C ASP A 40 -2.85 -5.76 -7.77
N TYR A 41 -2.54 -4.45 -7.81
CA TYR A 41 -3.54 -3.37 -7.71
C TYR A 41 -4.09 -2.97 -9.08
N ASP A 42 -5.41 -2.97 -9.23
CA ASP A 42 -6.09 -2.55 -10.47
C ASP A 42 -5.73 -1.12 -10.88
N ASP A 43 -5.56 -0.22 -9.90
CA ASP A 43 -5.26 1.19 -10.13
C ASP A 43 -3.82 1.42 -10.65
N TRP A 44 -3.03 0.34 -10.76
CA TRP A 44 -1.71 0.38 -11.39
C TRP A 44 -1.78 0.07 -12.88
N VAL A 45 -2.90 -0.44 -13.39
CA VAL A 45 -3.15 -0.63 -14.82
C VAL A 45 -3.42 0.73 -15.47
N GLY A 46 -2.64 1.06 -16.49
CA GLY A 46 -2.43 2.42 -16.96
C GLY A 46 -1.09 2.93 -16.45
N PRO A 47 -0.98 3.47 -15.23
CA PRO A 47 0.24 4.14 -14.78
C PRO A 47 1.48 3.24 -14.78
N PHE A 48 1.37 1.99 -14.36
CA PHE A 48 2.51 1.06 -14.22
C PHE A 48 2.37 -0.21 -15.07
N TYR A 49 1.19 -0.82 -15.11
CA TYR A 49 0.90 -1.99 -15.93
C TYR A 49 0.21 -1.62 -17.24
N ASP A 50 0.50 -2.35 -18.30
CA ASP A 50 -0.23 -2.23 -19.58
C ASP A 50 -1.59 -2.92 -19.52
N THR A 51 -1.67 -4.03 -18.80
CA THR A 51 -2.87 -4.84 -18.68
C THR A 51 -2.98 -5.38 -17.26
N ASP A 52 -4.16 -5.85 -16.92
CA ASP A 52 -4.46 -6.46 -15.63
C ASP A 52 -4.05 -7.95 -15.56
N ARG A 53 -3.43 -8.48 -16.63
CA ARG A 53 -2.96 -9.86 -16.75
C ARG A 53 -1.48 -9.97 -16.40
N SER A 54 -1.12 -11.07 -15.75
CA SER A 54 0.27 -11.40 -15.40
C SER A 54 1.01 -10.28 -14.65
N MET A 55 0.29 -9.51 -13.82
CA MET A 55 0.83 -8.35 -13.09
C MET A 55 2.08 -8.70 -12.28
N PHE A 56 2.10 -9.86 -11.62
CA PHE A 56 3.30 -10.31 -10.90
C PHE A 56 4.51 -10.50 -11.83
N SER A 57 4.33 -11.09 -13.02
CA SER A 57 5.41 -11.25 -13.99
C SER A 57 5.93 -9.91 -14.52
N HIS A 58 5.04 -8.92 -14.69
CA HIS A 58 5.46 -7.55 -15.02
C HIS A 58 6.23 -6.93 -13.85
N TYR A 59 5.70 -7.00 -12.64
CA TYR A 59 6.31 -6.47 -11.43
C TYR A 59 7.72 -7.04 -11.20
N ALA A 60 7.85 -8.37 -11.25
CA ALA A 60 9.11 -9.08 -11.03
C ALA A 60 10.15 -8.87 -12.14
N ARG A 61 9.77 -8.27 -13.27
CA ARG A 61 10.72 -7.79 -14.28
C ARG A 61 11.38 -6.47 -13.89
N ILE A 62 10.76 -5.68 -13.01
CA ILE A 62 11.20 -4.33 -12.63
C ILE A 62 11.80 -4.33 -11.22
N PHE A 63 11.14 -5.01 -10.27
CA PHE A 63 11.58 -5.10 -8.89
C PHE A 63 12.05 -6.51 -8.56
N ASN A 64 12.95 -6.61 -7.58
CA ASN A 64 13.47 -7.87 -7.02
C ASN A 64 12.92 -8.15 -5.62
N THR A 65 11.94 -7.38 -5.16
CA THR A 65 11.31 -7.58 -3.85
C THR A 65 9.86 -7.14 -3.83
N ALA A 66 9.06 -7.77 -2.98
CA ALA A 66 7.71 -7.32 -2.65
C ALA A 66 7.35 -7.71 -1.21
N GLU A 67 6.53 -6.89 -0.56
CA GLU A 67 5.91 -7.26 0.72
C GLU A 67 4.52 -7.88 0.48
N VAL A 68 4.33 -9.10 0.95
CA VAL A 68 3.07 -9.85 0.87
C VAL A 68 2.17 -9.42 2.03
N ASN A 69 1.10 -8.71 1.70
CA ASN A 69 0.11 -8.25 2.67
C ASN A 69 -1.14 -9.11 2.76
N SER A 70 -1.42 -9.94 1.76
CA SER A 70 -2.61 -10.79 1.73
C SER A 70 -2.65 -11.79 2.91
N SER A 71 -1.48 -12.25 3.37
CA SER A 71 -1.29 -13.10 4.56
C SER A 71 -1.72 -12.44 5.88
N PHE A 72 -1.80 -11.10 5.93
CA PHE A 72 -2.32 -10.39 7.09
C PHE A 72 -3.80 -10.70 7.32
N TYR A 73 -4.59 -10.78 6.24
CA TYR A 73 -6.04 -10.92 6.31
C TYR A 73 -6.51 -12.36 6.46
N ALA A 74 -5.76 -13.31 5.93
CA ALA A 74 -6.06 -14.73 5.96
C ALA A 74 -4.78 -15.57 6.10
N LEU A 75 -4.87 -16.69 6.82
CA LEU A 75 -3.84 -17.72 6.80
C LEU A 75 -3.81 -18.36 5.41
N MET A 76 -2.81 -17.99 4.62
CA MET A 76 -2.59 -18.58 3.31
C MET A 76 -2.10 -20.02 3.46
N ASN A 77 -2.40 -20.85 2.47
CA ASN A 77 -1.90 -22.22 2.47
C ASN A 77 -0.48 -22.30 1.88
N GLU A 78 0.20 -23.40 2.16
CA GLU A 78 1.56 -23.66 1.66
C GLU A 78 1.65 -23.63 0.12
N ARG A 79 0.60 -24.09 -0.59
CA ARG A 79 0.57 -24.10 -2.06
C ARG A 79 0.63 -22.70 -2.67
N PHE A 80 0.05 -21.71 -2.01
CA PHE A 80 0.14 -20.30 -2.45
C PHE A 80 1.60 -19.85 -2.46
N PHE A 81 2.31 -20.05 -1.35
CA PHE A 81 3.72 -19.64 -1.22
C PHE A 81 4.67 -20.49 -2.06
N GLU A 82 4.39 -21.78 -2.27
CA GLU A 82 5.13 -22.62 -3.22
C GLU A 82 4.98 -22.10 -4.65
N SER A 83 3.76 -21.73 -5.05
CA SER A 83 3.50 -21.17 -6.39
C SER A 83 4.21 -19.83 -6.58
N LEU A 84 4.18 -18.97 -5.55
CA LEU A 84 4.88 -17.69 -5.55
C LEU A 84 6.40 -17.88 -5.63
N ALA A 85 6.96 -18.81 -4.86
CA ALA A 85 8.38 -19.14 -4.87
C ALA A 85 8.86 -19.58 -6.26
N ARG A 86 8.08 -20.44 -6.94
CA ARG A 86 8.40 -20.93 -8.29
C ARG A 86 8.26 -19.85 -9.37
N ALA A 87 7.25 -18.98 -9.25
CA ALA A 87 6.98 -17.95 -10.23
C ALA A 87 8.01 -16.80 -10.19
N ALA A 88 8.56 -16.50 -9.02
CA ALA A 88 9.52 -15.41 -8.85
C ALA A 88 10.86 -15.74 -9.55
N PRO A 89 11.58 -14.76 -10.12
CA PRO A 89 12.92 -15.00 -10.68
C PRO A 89 13.96 -15.31 -9.60
N PRO A 90 15.18 -15.75 -9.98
CA PRO A 90 16.31 -15.82 -9.06
C PRO A 90 16.57 -14.46 -8.39
N ASN A 91 17.04 -14.48 -7.14
CA ASN A 91 17.31 -13.29 -6.31
C ASN A 91 16.10 -12.41 -5.97
N PHE A 92 14.88 -12.83 -6.33
CA PHE A 92 13.68 -12.17 -5.86
C PHE A 92 13.33 -12.65 -4.45
N ILE A 93 13.12 -11.71 -3.53
CA ILE A 93 12.74 -12.00 -2.14
C ILE A 93 11.38 -11.41 -1.78
N PHE A 94 10.70 -12.04 -0.83
CA PHE A 94 9.43 -11.58 -0.30
C PHE A 94 9.57 -11.30 1.18
N SER A 95 9.09 -10.14 1.63
CA SER A 95 8.73 -9.97 3.05
C SER A 95 7.29 -10.38 3.24
N VAL A 96 6.96 -11.09 4.32
CA VAL A 96 5.60 -11.59 4.53
C VAL A 96 5.05 -11.03 5.82
N LYS A 97 3.90 -10.35 5.73
CA LYS A 97 3.23 -9.79 6.89
C LYS A 97 2.56 -10.88 7.71
N MET A 98 2.84 -10.90 9.00
CA MET A 98 2.30 -11.85 9.95
C MET A 98 0.77 -11.76 10.01
N TYR A 99 0.11 -12.91 10.10
CA TYR A 99 -1.35 -12.98 10.16
C TYR A 99 -1.92 -12.18 11.33
N ARG A 100 -2.94 -11.35 11.06
CA ARG A 100 -3.57 -10.48 12.07
C ARG A 100 -4.20 -11.23 13.24
N GLY A 101 -4.49 -12.52 13.08
CA GLY A 101 -4.89 -13.38 14.19
C GLY A 101 -3.88 -13.31 15.33
N ILE A 102 -2.59 -13.40 15.00
CA ILE A 102 -1.49 -13.36 15.97
C ILE A 102 -1.31 -11.94 16.51
N THR A 103 -1.13 -10.96 15.63
CA THR A 103 -0.71 -9.60 16.03
C THR A 103 -1.86 -8.73 16.58
N HIS A 104 -3.07 -8.83 16.03
CA HIS A 104 -4.18 -7.93 16.37
C HIS A 104 -5.25 -8.57 17.24
N LYS A 105 -5.60 -9.84 16.98
CA LYS A 105 -6.65 -10.55 17.72
C LYS A 105 -6.13 -11.14 19.02
N LYS A 106 -4.99 -11.84 18.97
CA LYS A 106 -4.32 -12.43 20.14
C LYS A 106 -3.33 -11.46 20.82
N LEU A 107 -3.12 -10.28 20.24
CA LEU A 107 -2.21 -9.24 20.74
C LEU A 107 -0.83 -9.78 21.11
N LEU A 108 -0.25 -10.60 20.22
CA LEU A 108 1.07 -11.22 20.41
C LEU A 108 1.16 -12.17 21.61
N ASN A 109 0.06 -12.62 22.21
CA ASN A 109 0.15 -13.56 23.32
C ASN A 109 0.60 -14.95 22.81
N PRO A 110 1.81 -15.42 23.16
CA PRO A 110 2.36 -16.64 22.56
C PRO A 110 1.54 -17.88 22.93
N LYS A 111 0.99 -17.93 24.16
CA LYS A 111 0.12 -19.03 24.60
C LYS A 111 -1.20 -19.08 23.85
N HIS A 112 -1.76 -17.92 23.50
CA HIS A 112 -3.06 -17.87 22.82
C HIS A 112 -2.96 -17.93 21.29
N ALA A 113 -1.76 -17.75 20.74
CA ALA A 113 -1.49 -17.70 19.30
C ALA A 113 -0.71 -18.92 18.78
N GLU A 114 -0.42 -19.91 19.62
CA GLU A 114 0.42 -21.08 19.29
C GLU A 114 -0.03 -21.78 17.99
N ALA A 115 -1.32 -22.09 17.87
CA ALA A 115 -1.87 -22.76 16.68
C ALA A 115 -1.77 -21.89 15.42
N GLU A 116 -2.07 -20.58 15.51
CA GLU A 116 -1.93 -19.65 14.39
C GLU A 116 -0.46 -19.44 13.99
N MET A 117 0.46 -19.42 14.95
CA MET A 117 1.90 -19.33 14.72
C MET A 117 2.38 -20.57 13.96
N GLU A 118 2.06 -21.78 14.44
CA GLU A 118 2.43 -23.02 13.75
C GLU A 118 1.90 -23.05 12.31
N ALA A 119 0.62 -22.73 12.12
CA ALA A 119 0.01 -22.68 10.80
C ALA A 119 0.66 -21.62 9.88
N TYR A 120 0.96 -20.44 10.42
CA TYR A 120 1.58 -19.35 9.69
C TYR A 120 3.00 -19.72 9.22
N PHE A 121 3.86 -20.18 10.12
CA PHE A 121 5.25 -20.53 9.77
C PHE A 121 5.32 -21.72 8.83
N LYS A 122 4.44 -22.72 9.01
CA LYS A 122 4.29 -23.81 8.05
C LYS A 122 3.93 -23.29 6.66
N SER A 123 3.03 -22.31 6.57
CA SER A 123 2.59 -21.76 5.28
C SER A 123 3.71 -21.06 4.51
N ILE A 124 4.58 -20.30 5.18
CA ILE A 124 5.65 -19.53 4.53
C ILE A 124 6.94 -20.32 4.30
N GLN A 125 7.05 -21.53 4.87
CA GLN A 125 8.21 -22.41 4.74
C GLN A 125 8.69 -22.64 3.29
N PRO A 126 7.81 -22.72 2.26
CA PRO A 126 8.24 -22.77 0.87
C PRO A 126 9.18 -21.61 0.48
N LEU A 127 8.84 -20.36 0.83
CA LEU A 127 9.67 -19.21 0.50
C LEU A 127 11.06 -19.34 1.14
N ALA A 128 11.13 -19.79 2.39
CA ALA A 128 12.40 -20.02 3.09
C ALA A 128 13.24 -21.11 2.41
N ARG A 129 12.63 -22.26 2.07
CA ARG A 129 13.30 -23.37 1.37
C ARG A 129 13.86 -22.96 0.02
N HIS A 130 13.18 -22.08 -0.70
CA HIS A 130 13.63 -21.54 -1.99
C HIS A 130 14.60 -20.36 -1.85
N GLY A 131 14.95 -19.94 -0.63
CA GLY A 131 15.83 -18.78 -0.38
C GLY A 131 15.20 -17.44 -0.77
N LYS A 132 13.86 -17.36 -0.78
CA LYS A 132 13.08 -16.19 -1.23
C LYS A 132 12.31 -15.51 -0.11
N LEU A 133 12.56 -15.86 1.15
CA LEU A 133 11.98 -15.17 2.30
C LEU A 133 12.98 -14.12 2.81
N GLY A 134 12.64 -12.84 2.65
CA GLY A 134 13.43 -11.70 3.11
C GLY A 134 13.30 -11.52 4.62
N ALA A 135 12.08 -11.21 5.09
CA ALA A 135 11.75 -11.06 6.50
C ALA A 135 10.26 -11.36 6.78
N VAL A 136 9.94 -11.65 8.04
CA VAL A 136 8.58 -11.67 8.56
C VAL A 136 8.28 -10.32 9.22
N LEU A 137 7.30 -9.59 8.67
CA LEU A 137 6.85 -8.32 9.22
C LEU A 137 5.81 -8.55 10.33
N ILE A 138 6.11 -8.08 11.53
CA ILE A 138 5.28 -8.12 12.73
C ILE A 138 4.78 -6.70 13.02
N GLN A 139 3.75 -6.28 12.29
CA GLN A 139 3.12 -4.98 12.52
C GLN A 139 2.08 -5.07 13.64
N MET A 140 2.30 -4.30 14.70
CA MET A 140 1.43 -4.20 15.86
C MET A 140 0.21 -3.32 15.58
N PRO A 141 -0.94 -3.56 16.25
CA PRO A 141 -2.10 -2.67 16.11
C PRO A 141 -1.83 -1.33 16.82
N PRO A 142 -2.41 -0.20 16.37
CA PRO A 142 -2.24 1.11 17.02
C PRO A 142 -2.69 1.18 18.48
N ARG A 143 -3.52 0.23 18.93
CA ARG A 143 -4.00 0.13 20.32
C ARG A 143 -3.07 -0.65 21.25
N ALA A 144 -2.05 -1.33 20.71
CA ALA A 144 -1.10 -2.08 21.51
C ALA A 144 -0.13 -1.09 22.13
N LYS A 145 -0.27 -0.82 23.42
CA LYS A 145 0.66 0.00 24.19
C LYS A 145 1.80 -0.85 24.75
N LYS A 146 2.89 -0.20 25.18
CA LYS A 146 4.11 -0.85 25.69
C LYS A 146 3.88 -1.84 26.84
N GLU A 147 2.81 -1.69 27.60
CA GLU A 147 2.49 -2.54 28.75
C GLU A 147 2.01 -3.96 28.39
N ILE A 148 2.20 -4.44 27.15
CA ILE A 148 1.96 -5.85 26.80
C ILE A 148 2.95 -6.72 27.58
N PRO A 149 2.49 -7.49 28.58
CA PRO A 149 3.40 -8.11 29.55
C PRO A 149 4.15 -9.33 28.97
N TRP A 150 3.74 -9.82 27.80
CA TRP A 150 4.30 -10.98 27.11
C TRP A 150 5.05 -10.61 25.83
N PHE A 151 5.41 -9.33 25.64
CA PHE A 151 6.10 -8.92 24.40
C PHE A 151 7.46 -9.62 24.25
N ALA A 152 8.28 -9.63 25.30
CA ALA A 152 9.55 -10.36 25.31
C ALA A 152 9.34 -11.87 25.08
N ASP A 153 8.41 -12.49 25.81
CA ASP A 153 8.05 -13.91 25.65
C ASP A 153 7.61 -14.23 24.21
N PHE A 154 6.88 -13.32 23.56
CA PHE A 154 6.48 -13.47 22.17
C PHE A 154 7.68 -13.46 21.23
N LEU A 155 8.60 -12.50 21.39
CA LEU A 155 9.82 -12.43 20.58
C LEU A 155 10.68 -13.69 20.79
N ASP A 156 10.78 -14.19 22.02
CA ASP A 156 11.52 -15.41 22.36
C ASP A 156 10.85 -16.69 21.81
N SER A 157 9.54 -16.65 21.57
CA SER A 157 8.79 -17.76 20.94
C SER A 157 8.95 -17.85 19.43
N LEU A 158 9.53 -16.82 18.78
CA LEU A 158 9.68 -16.78 17.33
C LEU A 158 10.62 -17.91 16.84
N PRO A 159 10.24 -18.69 15.81
CA PRO A 159 11.13 -19.70 15.24
C PRO A 159 12.47 -19.12 14.78
N LYS A 160 13.55 -19.84 15.05
CA LYS A 160 14.90 -19.46 14.58
C LYS A 160 15.02 -19.69 13.06
N GLY A 161 16.00 -19.02 12.44
CA GLY A 161 16.29 -19.17 11.00
C GLY A 161 15.50 -18.24 10.08
N PHE A 162 14.71 -17.34 10.65
CA PHE A 162 14.01 -16.27 9.94
C PHE A 162 14.54 -14.91 10.38
N ARG A 163 14.47 -13.92 9.49
CA ARG A 163 14.60 -12.51 9.89
C ARG A 163 13.24 -11.95 10.26
N TYR A 164 13.21 -11.11 11.28
CA TYR A 164 11.98 -10.49 11.77
C TYR A 164 12.12 -8.98 11.75
N ALA A 165 11.01 -8.30 11.50
CA ALA A 165 10.92 -6.85 11.64
C ALA A 165 9.65 -6.47 12.39
N VAL A 166 9.75 -5.65 13.44
CA VAL A 166 8.62 -5.21 14.26
C VAL A 166 8.27 -3.76 13.92
N GLU A 167 7.01 -3.54 13.56
CA GLU A 167 6.47 -2.20 13.30
C GLU A 167 5.56 -1.77 14.45
N PHE A 168 6.07 -0.81 15.23
CA PHE A 168 5.31 -0.14 16.27
C PHE A 168 4.38 0.92 15.65
N ARG A 169 3.14 0.99 16.15
CA ARG A 169 2.11 1.93 15.69
C ARG A 169 1.57 2.81 16.81
N GLU A 170 2.19 2.73 17.99
CA GLU A 170 1.80 3.45 19.18
C GLU A 170 3.08 4.06 19.80
N PRO A 171 3.10 5.38 20.10
CA PRO A 171 4.32 6.09 20.49
C PRO A 171 5.04 5.56 21.74
N SER A 172 4.35 4.91 22.68
CA SER A 172 4.97 4.39 23.92
C SER A 172 6.05 3.33 23.66
N TRP A 173 6.03 2.68 22.49
CA TRP A 173 7.07 1.74 22.07
C TRP A 173 8.33 2.41 21.51
N LEU A 174 8.29 3.70 21.17
CA LEU A 174 9.45 4.42 20.67
C LEU A 174 10.36 4.84 21.83
N SER A 175 11.00 3.85 22.46
CA SER A 175 11.85 4.01 23.64
C SER A 175 13.10 3.14 23.56
N GLU A 176 14.19 3.57 24.19
CA GLU A 176 15.46 2.82 24.20
C GLU A 176 15.31 1.40 24.77
N GLU A 177 14.43 1.20 25.76
CA GLU A 177 14.14 -0.14 26.28
C GLU A 177 13.54 -1.05 25.20
N SER A 178 12.57 -0.53 24.43
CA SER A 178 11.95 -1.30 23.35
C SER A 178 12.93 -1.58 22.21
N PHE A 179 13.81 -0.63 21.86
CA PHE A 179 14.86 -0.87 20.87
C PHE A 179 15.87 -1.90 21.36
N LYS A 180 16.25 -1.84 22.64
CA LYS A 180 17.14 -2.82 23.25
C LYS A 180 16.56 -4.25 23.23
N GLU A 181 15.27 -4.42 23.48
CA GLU A 181 14.60 -5.73 23.36
C GLU A 181 14.71 -6.32 21.94
N LEU A 182 14.68 -5.47 20.91
CA LEU A 182 14.87 -5.86 19.51
C LEU A 182 16.34 -6.14 19.18
N GLU A 183 17.25 -5.26 19.63
CA GLU A 183 18.72 -5.39 19.46
C GLU A 183 19.25 -6.69 20.06
N ASP A 184 18.87 -6.99 21.30
CA ASP A 184 19.32 -8.18 22.04
C ASP A 184 18.88 -9.49 21.33
N ARG A 185 17.88 -9.42 20.44
CA ARG A 185 17.33 -10.55 19.67
C ARG A 185 17.65 -10.50 18.18
N GLY A 186 18.37 -9.49 17.71
CA GLY A 186 18.65 -9.30 16.29
C GLY A 186 17.38 -9.12 15.45
N ILE A 187 16.37 -8.45 15.99
CA ILE A 187 15.11 -8.16 15.31
C ILE A 187 15.14 -6.72 14.81
N ALA A 188 14.75 -6.50 13.56
CA ALA A 188 14.73 -5.17 12.98
C ALA A 188 13.56 -4.35 13.53
N TYR A 189 13.80 -3.12 13.94
CA TYR A 189 12.77 -2.10 14.05
C TYR A 189 12.39 -1.65 12.63
N VAL A 190 11.09 -1.57 12.36
CA VAL A 190 10.58 -1.01 11.12
C VAL A 190 10.56 0.50 11.24
N ILE A 191 11.42 1.16 10.47
CA ILE A 191 11.42 2.61 10.31
C ILE A 191 10.19 2.98 9.47
N VAL A 192 9.27 3.76 10.03
CA VAL A 192 8.01 4.12 9.39
C VAL A 192 8.01 5.60 9.03
N ASP A 193 7.53 5.92 7.83
CA ASP A 193 7.06 7.26 7.49
C ASP A 193 5.53 7.26 7.47
N GLU A 194 4.91 7.85 8.49
CA GLU A 194 3.46 7.98 8.58
C GLU A 194 3.02 9.23 9.35
N PRO A 195 1.75 9.67 9.21
CA PRO A 195 1.31 10.94 9.80
C PRO A 195 1.27 10.97 11.33
N LEU A 196 1.19 9.82 11.99
CA LEU A 196 1.07 9.74 13.46
C LEU A 196 2.40 9.64 14.18
N LEU A 197 3.46 9.22 13.50
CA LEU A 197 4.76 8.96 14.09
C LEU A 197 5.83 9.67 13.28
N SER A 198 6.59 10.54 13.95
CA SER A 198 7.79 11.09 13.33
C SER A 198 8.72 9.95 12.89
N PRO A 199 9.33 10.04 11.71
CA PRO A 199 10.19 8.99 11.18
C PRO A 199 11.50 8.91 11.97
N LEU A 200 11.47 8.14 13.05
CA LEU A 200 12.63 7.85 13.88
C LEU A 200 13.51 6.83 13.17
N VAL A 201 14.70 7.26 12.74
CA VAL A 201 15.70 6.39 12.08
C VAL A 201 16.52 5.72 13.18
N LYS A 202 16.38 4.40 13.30
CA LYS A 202 17.13 3.56 14.25
C LYS A 202 17.33 2.17 13.64
N VAL A 203 18.56 1.68 13.64
CA VAL A 203 18.89 0.31 13.21
C VAL A 203 19.11 -0.56 14.45
N THR A 204 18.34 -1.63 14.58
CA THR A 204 18.39 -2.54 15.74
C THR A 204 18.87 -3.95 15.37
N SER A 205 19.27 -4.19 14.12
CA SER A 205 19.78 -5.48 13.68
C SER A 205 20.63 -5.35 12.42
N ASP A 206 21.23 -6.45 11.95
CA ASP A 206 21.92 -6.50 10.65
C ASP A 206 20.97 -6.28 9.46
N LEU A 207 19.66 -6.33 9.69
CA LEU A 207 18.57 -5.96 8.81
C LEU A 207 18.01 -4.57 9.19
N ALA A 208 17.95 -3.68 8.20
CA ALA A 208 17.11 -2.50 8.24
C ALA A 208 15.80 -2.75 7.47
N TYR A 209 14.68 -2.29 8.01
CA TYR A 209 13.37 -2.40 7.38
C TYR A 209 12.70 -1.03 7.36
N VAL A 210 12.26 -0.56 6.18
CA VAL A 210 11.64 0.76 6.02
C VAL A 210 10.28 0.63 5.34
N ARG A 211 9.26 1.33 5.84
CA ARG A 211 7.93 1.41 5.20
C ARG A 211 7.50 2.86 5.03
N TRP A 212 7.23 3.23 3.79
CA TRP A 212 6.71 4.56 3.44
C TRP A 212 5.20 4.48 3.24
N HIS A 213 4.44 4.93 4.25
CA HIS A 213 2.98 4.95 4.17
C HIS A 213 2.45 6.20 3.49
N GLY A 214 3.17 7.31 3.57
CA GLY A 214 2.72 8.63 3.13
C GLY A 214 2.56 9.60 4.28
N ARG A 215 2.47 10.90 3.96
CA ARG A 215 2.26 11.98 4.92
C ARG A 215 0.88 12.65 4.76
N GLY A 216 -0.05 11.95 4.10
CA GLY A 216 -1.39 12.46 3.81
C GLY A 216 -2.34 12.37 5.01
N GLU A 217 -3.54 12.91 4.85
CA GLU A 217 -4.64 12.69 5.79
C GLU A 217 -5.30 11.31 5.57
N ARG A 218 -6.30 10.94 6.37
CA ARG A 218 -6.97 9.64 6.20
C ARG A 218 -7.69 9.58 4.84
N PRO A 219 -7.46 8.54 4.00
CA PRO A 219 -6.55 7.41 4.21
C PRO A 219 -5.08 7.77 3.94
N TRP A 220 -4.19 7.55 4.93
CA TRP A 220 -2.78 7.99 4.90
C TRP A 220 -1.98 7.51 3.69
N TYR A 221 -2.40 6.39 3.11
CA TYR A 221 -1.77 5.76 1.96
C TYR A 221 -2.07 6.45 0.61
N TYR A 222 -3.05 7.36 0.55
CA TYR A 222 -3.30 8.15 -0.66
C TYR A 222 -2.36 9.34 -0.72
N TYR A 223 -1.10 9.05 -1.02
CA TYR A 223 -0.05 10.04 -0.97
C TYR A 223 0.93 9.83 -2.11
N HIS A 224 1.25 10.89 -2.84
CA HIS A 224 2.32 10.86 -3.83
C HIS A 224 3.50 11.65 -3.26
N TYR A 225 4.54 10.95 -2.84
CA TYR A 225 5.74 11.61 -2.33
C TYR A 225 6.31 12.53 -3.40
N THR A 226 6.61 13.75 -2.99
CA THR A 226 7.34 14.69 -3.83
C THR A 226 8.80 14.27 -3.95
N LEU A 227 9.47 14.74 -5.00
CA LEU A 227 10.88 14.45 -5.18
C LEU A 227 11.76 15.01 -4.04
N GLU A 228 11.36 16.13 -3.45
CA GLU A 228 12.05 16.75 -2.31
C GLU A 228 11.98 15.85 -1.07
N GLU A 229 10.81 15.30 -0.76
CA GLU A 229 10.63 14.37 0.37
C GLU A 229 11.36 13.05 0.14
N LEU A 230 11.43 12.57 -1.10
CA LEU A 230 12.24 11.40 -1.42
C LEU A 230 13.74 11.69 -1.28
N ARG A 231 14.21 12.91 -1.58
CA ARG A 231 15.61 13.31 -1.34
C ARG A 231 15.93 13.37 0.16
N GLU A 232 15.04 13.94 0.96
CA GLU A 232 15.15 13.90 2.43
C GLU A 232 15.31 12.46 2.93
N TRP A 233 14.49 11.55 2.42
CA TRP A 233 14.60 10.12 2.74
C TRP A 233 15.88 9.47 2.22
N ALA A 234 16.32 9.80 1.01
CA ALA A 234 17.55 9.26 0.46
C ALA A 234 18.77 9.62 1.32
N GLU A 235 18.81 10.83 1.91
CA GLU A 235 19.85 11.21 2.87
C GLU A 235 19.78 10.37 4.16
N ARG A 236 18.59 10.20 4.75
CA ARG A 236 18.39 9.32 5.92
C ARG A 236 18.81 7.87 5.66
N LEU A 237 18.55 7.37 4.46
CA LEU A 237 18.91 6.01 4.10
C LEU A 237 20.42 5.80 4.04
N LYS A 238 21.25 6.84 3.81
CA LYS A 238 22.71 6.68 3.84
C LYS A 238 23.18 6.21 5.21
N GLU A 239 22.69 6.84 6.28
CA GLU A 239 23.00 6.44 7.67
C GLU A 239 22.60 4.98 7.92
N VAL A 240 21.41 4.58 7.45
CA VAL A 240 20.93 3.20 7.58
C VAL A 240 21.79 2.20 6.81
N LEU A 241 22.31 2.58 5.64
CA LEU A 241 23.14 1.73 4.79
C LEU A 241 24.55 1.50 5.34
N ASP A 242 25.02 2.35 6.25
CA ASP A 242 26.29 2.17 6.96
C ASP A 242 26.16 1.22 8.16
N GLU A 243 24.98 1.16 8.78
CA GLU A 243 24.74 0.37 10.00
C GLU A 243 24.19 -1.04 9.73
N ALA A 244 23.61 -1.29 8.55
CA ALA A 244 22.98 -2.57 8.21
C ALA A 244 23.69 -3.31 7.07
N THR A 245 23.55 -4.64 7.03
CA THR A 245 24.05 -5.49 5.93
C THR A 245 22.99 -5.76 4.85
N MET A 246 21.72 -5.52 5.18
CA MET A 246 20.59 -5.66 4.28
C MET A 246 19.54 -4.59 4.59
N LEU A 247 19.01 -3.95 3.55
CA LEU A 247 17.88 -3.03 3.64
C LEU A 247 16.70 -3.58 2.86
N LEU A 248 15.54 -3.69 3.52
CA LEU A 248 14.25 -3.98 2.89
C LEU A 248 13.34 -2.75 3.00
N GLY A 249 13.05 -2.11 1.87
CA GLY A 249 12.23 -0.90 1.79
C GLY A 249 10.95 -1.12 0.99
N TYR A 250 9.80 -0.77 1.56
CA TYR A 250 8.50 -0.95 0.90
C TYR A 250 7.66 0.31 0.89
N PHE A 251 7.33 0.79 -0.30
CA PHE A 251 6.33 1.84 -0.51
C PHE A 251 4.93 1.24 -0.39
N ASN A 252 4.14 1.78 0.54
CA ASN A 252 2.77 1.34 0.84
C ASN A 252 1.71 2.40 0.48
N ASN A 253 2.13 3.52 -0.11
CA ASN A 253 1.28 4.55 -0.70
C ASN A 253 0.71 4.12 -2.06
N HIS A 254 0.00 2.99 -2.06
CA HIS A 254 -0.33 2.16 -3.23
C HIS A 254 -1.36 2.77 -4.20
N PHE A 255 -1.96 3.92 -3.91
CA PHE A 255 -2.98 4.48 -4.79
C PHE A 255 -2.40 5.00 -6.11
N ARG A 256 -3.17 4.88 -7.21
CA ARG A 256 -2.87 5.43 -8.55
C ARG A 256 -1.49 5.08 -9.14
N GLY A 257 -0.84 4.02 -8.65
CA GLY A 257 0.52 3.67 -9.06
C GLY A 257 1.62 4.55 -8.44
N PHE A 258 1.32 5.29 -7.37
CA PHE A 258 2.31 6.12 -6.68
C PHE A 258 3.40 5.29 -6.01
N ALA A 259 3.06 4.17 -5.37
CA ALA A 259 4.06 3.29 -4.76
C ALA A 259 5.15 2.79 -5.75
N PRO A 260 4.82 2.17 -6.91
CA PRO A 260 5.86 1.76 -7.86
C PRO A 260 6.60 2.96 -8.46
N HIS A 261 5.93 4.11 -8.64
CA HIS A 261 6.59 5.33 -9.10
C HIS A 261 7.64 5.82 -8.09
N ASN A 262 7.26 6.03 -6.83
CA ASN A 262 8.16 6.52 -5.79
C ASN A 262 9.26 5.51 -5.45
N ALA A 263 8.99 4.19 -5.52
CA ALA A 263 10.02 3.16 -5.38
C ALA A 263 11.11 3.26 -6.46
N LEU A 264 10.71 3.50 -7.71
CA LEU A 264 11.66 3.71 -8.81
C LEU A 264 12.44 5.02 -8.66
N GLN A 265 11.78 6.10 -8.25
CA GLN A 265 12.44 7.37 -7.96
C GLN A 265 13.48 7.22 -6.84
N MET A 266 13.14 6.51 -5.75
CA MET A 266 14.06 6.23 -4.66
C MET A 266 15.28 5.43 -5.13
N LEU A 267 15.08 4.39 -5.94
CA LEU A 267 16.20 3.64 -6.53
C LEU A 267 17.10 4.53 -7.40
N VAL A 268 16.54 5.51 -8.12
CA VAL A 268 17.32 6.48 -8.91
C VAL A 268 18.07 7.45 -8.01
N LEU A 269 17.41 7.99 -6.98
CA LEU A 269 18.04 8.91 -6.01
C LEU A 269 19.18 8.24 -5.27
N LEU A 270 19.03 6.97 -4.94
CA LEU A 270 20.10 6.16 -4.38
C LEU A 270 21.12 5.70 -5.44
N GLY A 271 21.04 6.06 -6.73
CA GLY A 271 22.00 5.55 -7.72
C GLY A 271 21.99 4.02 -7.93
N LEU A 272 21.00 3.31 -7.40
CA LEU A 272 20.87 1.84 -7.46
C LEU A 272 20.02 1.34 -8.63
N ALA A 273 19.30 2.24 -9.31
CA ALA A 273 18.41 1.87 -10.41
C ALA A 273 19.18 1.27 -11.61
N SER A 274 18.74 0.11 -12.07
CA SER A 274 19.19 -0.46 -13.35
C SER A 274 18.67 0.34 -14.55
N ALA A 275 19.25 0.13 -15.74
CA ALA A 275 18.77 0.75 -16.98
C ALA A 275 17.28 0.48 -17.23
N LYS A 276 16.83 -0.76 -16.96
CA LYS A 276 15.43 -1.16 -17.09
C LYS A 276 14.50 -0.46 -16.10
N GLN A 277 14.96 -0.24 -14.87
CA GLN A 277 14.20 0.52 -13.87
C GLN A 277 14.11 2.00 -14.23
N ARG A 278 15.18 2.59 -14.79
CA ARG A 278 15.13 3.96 -15.32
C ARG A 278 14.15 4.11 -16.49
N GLU A 279 14.12 3.13 -17.40
CA GLU A 279 13.14 3.08 -18.49
C GLU A 279 11.71 2.94 -17.95
N ALA A 280 11.49 2.04 -16.98
CA ALA A 280 10.22 1.89 -16.31
C ALA A 280 9.76 3.19 -15.65
N LEU A 281 10.66 3.91 -14.97
CA LEU A 281 10.38 5.21 -14.35
C LEU A 281 9.91 6.22 -15.40
N ALA A 282 10.65 6.39 -16.49
CA ALA A 282 10.29 7.32 -17.56
C ALA A 282 8.91 6.98 -18.18
N ASN A 283 8.62 5.68 -18.33
CA ASN A 283 7.31 5.22 -18.80
C ASN A 283 6.19 5.58 -17.82
N VAL A 284 6.39 5.35 -16.53
CA VAL A 284 5.43 5.70 -15.47
C VAL A 284 5.20 7.21 -15.41
N GLU A 285 6.26 8.02 -15.41
CA GLU A 285 6.19 9.48 -15.38
C GLU A 285 5.43 10.04 -16.59
N ARG A 286 5.68 9.50 -17.80
CA ARG A 286 4.94 9.88 -19.00
C ARG A 286 3.45 9.54 -18.87
N ARG A 287 3.13 8.34 -18.38
CA ARG A 287 1.74 7.91 -18.21
C ARG A 287 1.01 8.73 -17.17
N LEU A 288 1.61 8.93 -15.99
CA LEU A 288 1.06 9.76 -14.93
C LEU A 288 0.85 11.22 -15.40
N SER A 289 1.78 11.78 -16.17
CA SER A 289 1.63 13.13 -16.75
C SER A 289 0.48 13.21 -17.77
N SER A 290 0.22 12.11 -18.49
CA SER A 290 -0.92 12.01 -19.43
C SER A 290 -2.24 11.63 -18.75
N MET A 291 -2.21 11.18 -17.49
CA MET A 291 -3.41 10.74 -16.79
C MET A 291 -4.22 11.95 -16.33
N PRO A 292 -5.55 11.94 -16.55
CA PRO A 292 -6.47 12.90 -15.97
C PRO A 292 -6.22 13.15 -14.46
N ARG A 293 -6.14 14.42 -14.05
CA ARG A 293 -6.18 14.76 -12.61
C ARG A 293 -7.61 14.53 -12.13
N VAL A 294 -7.77 13.66 -11.13
CA VAL A 294 -9.07 13.14 -10.66
C VAL A 294 -10.08 14.26 -10.36
N GLY A 295 -9.66 15.36 -9.74
CA GLY A 295 -10.59 16.47 -9.41
C GLY A 295 -11.06 17.28 -10.62
N ALA A 296 -10.14 17.75 -11.48
CA ALA A 296 -10.50 18.62 -12.60
C ALA A 296 -11.20 17.88 -13.74
N ASN A 297 -10.75 16.65 -14.05
CA ASN A 297 -11.26 15.90 -15.18
C ASN A 297 -12.51 15.08 -14.86
N ALA A 298 -12.74 14.65 -13.61
CA ALA A 298 -14.03 14.05 -13.27
C ALA A 298 -15.14 15.10 -13.26
N LEU A 299 -14.86 16.34 -12.83
CA LEU A 299 -15.79 17.46 -12.97
C LEU A 299 -16.01 17.86 -14.43
N GLN A 300 -14.97 17.83 -15.26
CA GLN A 300 -15.10 18.02 -16.71
C GLN A 300 -15.88 16.88 -17.39
N ALA A 301 -15.59 15.62 -17.06
CA ALA A 301 -16.33 14.47 -17.57
C ALA A 301 -17.81 14.54 -17.14
N LEU A 302 -18.10 14.99 -15.93
CA LEU A 302 -19.49 15.23 -15.48
C LEU A 302 -20.17 16.36 -16.25
N SER A 303 -19.45 17.46 -16.55
CA SER A 303 -20.00 18.57 -17.36
C SER A 303 -20.19 18.19 -18.83
N GLU A 304 -19.39 17.26 -19.35
CA GLU A 304 -19.52 16.65 -20.68
C GLU A 304 -20.53 15.48 -20.68
N GLY A 305 -20.96 15.01 -19.51
CA GLY A 305 -22.02 14.03 -19.35
C GLY A 305 -21.61 12.57 -19.19
N GLU A 306 -20.32 12.32 -19.00
CA GLU A 306 -19.68 11.00 -18.99
C GLU A 306 -19.62 10.41 -17.57
N VAL A 307 -20.81 10.13 -17.00
CA VAL A 307 -20.95 9.50 -15.67
C VAL A 307 -20.11 8.22 -15.53
N GLY A 308 -20.01 7.42 -16.59
CA GLY A 308 -19.25 6.17 -16.60
C GLY A 308 -17.76 6.35 -16.30
N GLU A 309 -17.12 7.39 -16.83
CA GLU A 309 -15.69 7.64 -16.63
C GLU A 309 -15.40 8.06 -15.18
N VAL A 310 -16.27 8.86 -14.57
CA VAL A 310 -16.15 9.20 -13.15
C VAL A 310 -16.31 7.96 -12.26
N LEU A 311 -17.24 7.08 -12.59
CA LEU A 311 -17.43 5.85 -11.83
C LEU A 311 -16.25 4.89 -11.98
N LYS A 312 -15.60 4.82 -13.15
CA LYS A 312 -14.34 4.08 -13.32
C LYS A 312 -13.23 4.64 -12.45
N VAL A 313 -13.15 5.95 -12.28
CA VAL A 313 -12.18 6.57 -11.35
C VAL A 313 -12.48 6.18 -9.90
N LEU A 314 -13.75 6.24 -9.46
CA LEU A 314 -14.14 5.93 -8.08
C LEU A 314 -14.08 4.43 -7.74
N ALA A 315 -14.31 3.54 -8.71
CA ALA A 315 -14.45 2.10 -8.48
C ALA A 315 -13.34 1.24 -9.09
N GLY A 316 -12.63 1.75 -10.10
CA GLY A 316 -11.68 0.99 -10.92
C GLY A 316 -12.37 0.17 -12.01
N GLU A 317 -11.64 -0.10 -13.10
CA GLU A 317 -12.17 -0.74 -14.31
C GLU A 317 -12.82 -2.10 -14.02
N ARG A 318 -12.18 -2.97 -13.24
CA ARG A 318 -12.73 -4.30 -12.93
C ARG A 318 -14.06 -4.23 -12.18
N ARG A 319 -14.20 -3.32 -11.21
CA ARG A 319 -15.46 -3.16 -10.46
C ARG A 319 -16.52 -2.51 -11.32
N PHE A 320 -16.14 -1.60 -12.21
CA PHE A 320 -17.04 -1.02 -13.20
C PHE A 320 -17.61 -2.09 -14.12
N GLN A 321 -16.76 -2.95 -14.71
CA GLN A 321 -17.23 -4.06 -15.56
C GLN A 321 -18.15 -5.03 -14.80
N ARG A 322 -17.80 -5.40 -13.56
CA ARG A 322 -18.65 -6.24 -12.70
C ARG A 322 -19.95 -5.55 -12.28
N ALA A 323 -20.03 -4.22 -12.34
CA ALA A 323 -21.27 -3.49 -12.10
C ALA A 323 -22.22 -3.63 -13.30
N LEU A 324 -21.68 -3.63 -14.54
CA LEU A 324 -22.47 -3.83 -15.76
C LEU A 324 -23.13 -5.22 -15.82
N GLU A 325 -22.55 -6.22 -15.15
CA GLU A 325 -23.13 -7.57 -15.00
C GLU A 325 -24.36 -7.62 -14.08
N ILE A 326 -24.64 -6.56 -13.30
CA ILE A 326 -25.82 -6.49 -12.43
C ILE A 326 -27.01 -6.02 -13.26
N SER A 327 -28.14 -6.72 -13.18
CA SER A 327 -29.36 -6.33 -13.89
C SER A 327 -29.94 -5.02 -13.37
N ASP A 328 -30.52 -4.20 -14.24
CA ASP A 328 -31.28 -3.00 -13.82
C ASP A 328 -32.47 -3.37 -12.93
N SER A 329 -33.07 -4.56 -13.14
CA SER A 329 -34.16 -5.07 -12.30
C SER A 329 -33.75 -5.37 -10.86
N ASP A 330 -32.44 -5.50 -10.60
CA ASP A 330 -31.89 -5.70 -9.26
C ASP A 330 -31.68 -4.38 -8.52
N VAL A 331 -32.02 -3.24 -9.13
CA VAL A 331 -31.86 -1.92 -8.55
C VAL A 331 -33.23 -1.30 -8.30
N SER A 332 -33.48 -0.88 -7.07
CA SER A 332 -34.64 -0.06 -6.71
C SER A 332 -34.17 1.12 -5.88
N TYR A 333 -34.66 2.32 -6.17
CA TYR A 333 -34.27 3.52 -5.43
C TYR A 333 -35.44 4.49 -5.25
N GLN A 334 -35.30 5.35 -4.25
CA GLN A 334 -36.14 6.50 -4.00
C GLN A 334 -35.24 7.72 -3.88
N VAL A 335 -35.60 8.77 -4.62
CA VAL A 335 -34.94 10.07 -4.55
C VAL A 335 -35.79 10.94 -3.64
N GLY A 336 -35.17 11.50 -2.60
CA GLY A 336 -35.79 12.49 -1.74
C GLY A 336 -34.93 13.75 -1.65
N ASP A 337 -35.42 14.74 -0.90
CA ASP A 337 -34.78 16.06 -0.82
C ASP A 337 -33.36 16.03 -0.22
N ARG A 338 -33.05 15.02 0.60
CA ARG A 338 -31.75 14.84 1.24
C ARG A 338 -30.78 13.94 0.47
N GLY A 339 -31.25 13.25 -0.58
CA GLY A 339 -30.43 12.34 -1.39
C GLY A 339 -31.18 11.09 -1.83
N VAL A 340 -30.47 9.95 -1.88
CA VAL A 340 -30.97 8.71 -2.49
C VAL A 340 -30.93 7.55 -1.51
N SER A 341 -32.06 6.86 -1.35
CA SER A 341 -32.12 5.56 -0.68
C SER A 341 -32.36 4.46 -1.70
N ALA A 342 -31.59 3.37 -1.66
CA ALA A 342 -31.63 2.33 -2.66
C ALA A 342 -31.42 0.92 -2.10
N LYS A 343 -31.84 -0.06 -2.90
CA LYS A 343 -31.41 -1.45 -2.80
C LYS A 343 -30.78 -1.86 -4.12
N VAL A 344 -29.64 -2.53 -4.02
CA VAL A 344 -28.95 -3.17 -5.15
C VAL A 344 -28.76 -4.63 -4.78
N LYS A 345 -29.48 -5.52 -5.47
CA LYS A 345 -29.67 -6.92 -5.06
C LYS A 345 -30.26 -6.98 -3.63
N ALA A 346 -29.58 -7.67 -2.72
CA ALA A 346 -29.99 -7.81 -1.32
C ALA A 346 -29.45 -6.69 -0.41
N TYR A 347 -28.61 -5.79 -0.94
CA TYR A 347 -27.87 -4.80 -0.14
C TYR A 347 -28.55 -3.44 -0.20
N ARG A 348 -28.54 -2.72 0.92
CA ARG A 348 -29.07 -1.36 1.04
C ARG A 348 -27.97 -0.35 0.82
N ALA A 349 -28.27 0.72 0.10
CA ALA A 349 -27.39 1.87 -0.08
C ALA A 349 -28.15 3.15 0.27
N GLU A 350 -27.48 4.10 0.88
CA GLU A 350 -28.02 5.43 1.19
C GLU A 350 -26.96 6.47 0.87
N ILE A 351 -27.32 7.52 0.15
CA ILE A 351 -26.47 8.65 -0.18
C ILE A 351 -27.19 9.87 0.38
N ASP A 352 -26.69 10.42 1.48
CA ASP A 352 -27.19 11.64 2.11
C ASP A 352 -26.26 12.81 1.75
N LYS A 353 -26.79 13.76 0.98
CA LYS A 353 -26.05 14.93 0.51
C LYS A 353 -25.86 15.97 1.60
N VAL A 354 -26.76 16.02 2.58
CA VAL A 354 -26.73 17.02 3.67
C VAL A 354 -25.68 16.62 4.70
N GLU A 355 -25.71 15.36 5.13
CA GLU A 355 -24.73 14.81 6.08
C GLU A 355 -23.42 14.38 5.40
N LYS A 356 -23.33 14.53 4.07
CA LYS A 356 -22.22 14.05 3.22
C LYS A 356 -21.87 12.60 3.57
N ARG A 357 -22.86 11.71 3.54
CA ARG A 357 -22.74 10.33 4.01
C ARG A 357 -23.15 9.35 2.92
N ILE A 358 -22.32 8.35 2.69
CA ILE A 358 -22.64 7.19 1.86
C ILE A 358 -22.63 5.97 2.76
N PHE A 359 -23.80 5.33 2.91
CA PHE A 359 -23.93 4.06 3.59
C PHE A 359 -24.15 2.94 2.59
N HIS A 360 -23.49 1.79 2.78
CA HIS A 360 -23.82 0.58 2.04
C HIS A 360 -23.42 -0.70 2.79
N ASP A 361 -24.31 -1.69 2.88
CA ASP A 361 -24.09 -2.88 3.73
C ASP A 361 -23.46 -4.10 3.03
N CYS A 362 -22.83 -3.92 1.86
CA CYS A 362 -22.17 -5.03 1.16
C CYS A 362 -20.72 -5.27 1.61
N GLU A 363 -20.28 -6.53 1.53
CA GLU A 363 -18.94 -6.93 2.00
C GLU A 363 -17.80 -6.25 1.23
N ASP A 364 -17.98 -6.02 -0.08
CA ASP A 364 -17.00 -5.33 -0.91
C ASP A 364 -16.86 -3.87 -0.47
N TRP A 365 -17.98 -3.21 -0.16
CA TRP A 365 -17.98 -1.84 0.35
C TRP A 365 -17.31 -1.69 1.70
N ARG A 366 -17.57 -2.59 2.66
CA ARG A 366 -16.90 -2.54 3.98
C ARG A 366 -15.39 -2.53 3.89
N LYS A 367 -14.83 -3.16 2.85
CA LYS A 367 -13.38 -3.16 2.58
C LYS A 367 -12.90 -1.87 1.90
N LEU A 368 -13.78 -1.22 1.14
CA LEU A 368 -13.48 -0.08 0.28
C LEU A 368 -13.80 1.27 0.91
N ALA A 369 -14.69 1.30 1.90
CA ALA A 369 -15.14 2.50 2.60
C ALA A 369 -13.96 3.28 3.19
N GLU A 370 -13.01 2.58 3.83
CA GLU A 370 -11.78 3.17 4.37
C GLU A 370 -10.92 3.84 3.29
N SER A 371 -11.02 3.35 2.05
CA SER A 371 -10.31 3.89 0.88
C SER A 371 -11.14 4.85 0.03
N ARG A 372 -12.35 5.22 0.49
CA ARG A 372 -13.31 6.09 -0.24
C ARG A 372 -13.58 5.64 -1.68
N ARG A 373 -13.63 4.32 -1.90
CA ARG A 373 -13.88 3.72 -3.22
C ARG A 373 -15.27 3.14 -3.34
N PHE A 374 -15.79 3.16 -4.56
CA PHE A 374 -17.08 2.55 -4.85
C PHE A 374 -16.94 1.06 -5.10
N CYS A 375 -17.83 0.29 -4.47
CA CYS A 375 -18.04 -1.11 -4.86
C CYS A 375 -18.86 -1.17 -6.16
N LYS A 376 -18.90 -2.35 -6.78
CA LYS A 376 -19.71 -2.57 -8.00
C LYS A 376 -21.20 -2.23 -7.82
N HIS A 377 -21.77 -2.38 -6.62
CA HIS A 377 -23.19 -2.10 -6.38
C HIS A 377 -23.48 -0.60 -6.40
N LEU A 378 -22.60 0.24 -5.81
CA LEU A 378 -22.76 1.69 -5.91
C LEU A 378 -22.53 2.18 -7.33
N VAL A 379 -21.54 1.64 -8.05
CA VAL A 379 -21.41 1.93 -9.48
C VAL A 379 -22.70 1.63 -10.22
N LYS A 380 -23.28 0.44 -9.98
CA LYS A 380 -24.55 0.06 -10.62
C LYS A 380 -25.69 0.99 -10.24
N LEU A 381 -25.78 1.42 -8.98
CA LEU A 381 -26.76 2.40 -8.53
C LEU A 381 -26.64 3.70 -9.32
N PHE A 382 -25.43 4.28 -9.41
CA PHE A 382 -25.22 5.52 -10.16
C PHE A 382 -25.49 5.38 -11.66
N LEU A 383 -25.24 4.21 -12.25
CA LEU A 383 -25.61 3.93 -13.65
C LEU A 383 -27.13 3.80 -13.86
N ALA A 384 -27.89 3.40 -12.82
CA ALA A 384 -29.34 3.25 -12.88
C ALA A 384 -30.12 4.53 -12.51
N LEU A 385 -29.47 5.48 -11.82
CA LEU A 385 -30.09 6.75 -11.46
C LEU A 385 -30.37 7.63 -12.69
N PRO A 386 -31.40 8.49 -12.65
CA PRO A 386 -31.58 9.52 -13.65
C PRO A 386 -30.30 10.36 -13.77
N ARG A 387 -29.86 10.61 -15.00
CA ARG A 387 -28.56 11.23 -15.29
C ARG A 387 -28.31 12.52 -14.50
N GLU A 388 -29.32 13.38 -14.39
CA GLU A 388 -29.21 14.66 -13.66
C GLU A 388 -28.89 14.46 -12.17
N ILE A 389 -29.49 13.45 -11.55
CA ILE A 389 -29.31 13.11 -10.13
C ILE A 389 -27.94 12.47 -9.91
N ALA A 390 -27.55 11.56 -10.82
CA ALA A 390 -26.22 10.95 -10.78
C ALA A 390 -25.12 12.00 -10.92
N VAL A 391 -25.27 12.95 -11.85
CA VAL A 391 -24.29 14.03 -12.07
C VAL A 391 -24.20 14.96 -10.87
N ASP A 392 -25.33 15.40 -10.31
CA ASP A 392 -25.35 16.27 -9.13
C ASP A 392 -24.65 15.63 -7.92
N LEU A 393 -24.99 14.38 -7.61
CA LEU A 393 -24.39 13.64 -6.50
C LEU A 393 -22.90 13.37 -6.73
N LEU A 394 -22.52 12.90 -7.91
CA LEU A 394 -21.11 12.64 -8.21
C LEU A 394 -20.28 13.93 -8.21
N SER A 395 -20.84 15.06 -8.64
CA SER A 395 -20.15 16.35 -8.60
C SER A 395 -19.82 16.76 -7.16
N GLU A 396 -20.79 16.62 -6.25
CA GLU A 396 -20.61 16.93 -4.83
C GLU A 396 -19.63 15.95 -4.15
N ILE A 397 -19.74 14.65 -4.46
CA ILE A 397 -18.86 13.60 -3.93
C ILE A 397 -17.43 13.78 -4.42
N VAL A 398 -17.21 14.05 -5.70
CA VAL A 398 -15.86 14.19 -6.27
C VAL A 398 -15.20 15.49 -5.85
N SER A 399 -15.97 16.60 -5.78
CA SER A 399 -15.43 17.91 -5.38
C SER A 399 -14.99 17.93 -3.93
N ASN A 400 -15.71 17.21 -3.07
CA ASN A 400 -15.55 17.28 -1.62
C ASN A 400 -15.28 15.90 -1.01
N LEU A 401 -14.68 14.96 -1.75
CA LEU A 401 -14.56 13.54 -1.38
C LEU A 401 -14.03 13.32 0.05
N GLU A 402 -13.19 14.23 0.52
CA GLU A 402 -12.60 14.21 1.84
C GLU A 402 -13.60 14.52 2.97
N ASP A 403 -14.65 15.27 2.68
CA ASP A 403 -15.72 15.61 3.62
C ASP A 403 -16.79 14.52 3.72
N TRP A 404 -16.75 13.52 2.84
CA TRP A 404 -17.77 12.47 2.80
C TRP A 404 -17.42 11.29 3.72
N SER A 405 -18.40 10.87 4.52
CA SER A 405 -18.36 9.66 5.35
C SER A 405 -18.77 8.43 4.52
N PHE A 406 -17.95 7.37 4.57
CA PHE A 406 -18.22 6.09 3.90
C PHE A 406 -18.47 5.03 4.98
N GLU A 407 -19.70 4.57 5.13
CA GLU A 407 -20.19 3.74 6.25
C GLU A 407 -20.77 2.41 5.76
N GLY A 408 -20.62 1.30 6.50
CA GLY A 408 -21.15 -0.01 6.05
C GLY A 408 -21.51 -1.01 7.13
#